data_AF-A0A3D5F6S4-F1
#
_entry.id   AF-A0A3D5F6S4-F1
#
_cell.length_a   1.000
_cell.length_b   1.000
_cell.length_c   1.000
_cell.angle_alpha   90.00
_cell.angle_beta   90.00
_cell.angle_gamma   90.00
#
_symmetry.space_group_name_H-M   'P 1'
#
loop_
_entity.id
_entity.type
_entity.pdbx_description
1 polymer ?
#
loop_
_entity_poly.entity_id
_entity_poly.type
_entity_poly.pdbx_seq_one_letter_code
_entity_poly.pdbx_strand_id
1 'polypeptide(L)'
;MSMFWTIWISVITLGSIVGCFILLRWNLTNYTGHPEGESMGHEFDGIVEINNPLPRWWTILFYATIVWSFFYLALYPGLGSFEGFWGWRSSNQDVRTLEESAQARIDAKERGLIVEYDRELDFAAEKFDPIFEAYAQVPVEELVKNEEAVKVGQRLFMQNCSQCHGSDARGNMGFPNLTDDDWLYGGSGAKIKETLTNGRIAAMPAWIDAMGEQGIKETVAYVLSLSGREMEENHDALAEAGKARFMACAACHGMDGKGNQALGA
;
A
#
# COMPACT_ATOMS: atom_id res chain seq x y z
N MET A 1 27.19 3.16 -1.56
CA MET A 1 27.77 2.69 -2.85
C MET A 1 29.29 2.73 -2.75
N SER A 2 30.02 1.78 -3.34
CA SER A 2 31.50 1.80 -3.29
C SER A 2 32.07 2.91 -4.18
N MET A 3 33.33 3.31 -3.91
CA MET A 3 34.02 4.32 -4.72
C MET A 3 34.19 3.89 -6.17
N PHE A 4 34.43 2.60 -6.42
CA PHE A 4 34.52 2.05 -7.78
C PHE A 4 33.24 2.34 -8.58
N TRP A 5 32.08 1.98 -8.03
CA TRP A 5 30.79 2.18 -8.72
C TRP A 5 30.44 3.66 -8.88
N THR A 6 30.80 4.48 -7.90
CA THR A 6 30.61 5.94 -8.00
C THR A 6 31.39 6.54 -9.16
N ILE A 7 32.68 6.19 -9.28
CA ILE A 7 33.54 6.66 -10.37
C ILE A 7 33.03 6.12 -11.71
N TRP A 8 32.71 4.83 -11.77
CA TRP A 8 32.21 4.17 -12.98
C TRP A 8 30.96 4.87 -13.54
N ILE A 9 29.94 5.07 -12.71
CA ILE A 9 28.68 5.73 -13.10
C ILE A 9 28.95 7.18 -13.52
N SER A 10 29.76 7.90 -12.75
CA SER A 10 30.03 9.32 -13.01
C SER A 10 30.77 9.53 -14.33
N VAL A 11 31.81 8.74 -14.58
CA VAL A 11 32.62 8.84 -15.80
C VAL A 11 31.80 8.49 -17.04
N ILE A 12 31.02 7.40 -17.01
CA ILE A 12 30.19 7.03 -18.15
C ILE A 12 29.12 8.09 -18.40
N THR A 13 28.42 8.54 -17.36
CA THR A 13 27.33 9.54 -17.50
C THR A 13 27.86 10.85 -18.07
N LEU A 14 28.90 11.42 -17.45
CA LEU A 14 29.48 12.69 -17.91
C LEU A 14 30.15 12.53 -19.28
N GLY A 15 30.83 11.40 -19.51
CA GLY A 15 31.43 11.06 -20.80
C GLY A 15 30.40 10.96 -21.92
N SER A 16 29.23 10.35 -21.66
CA SER A 16 28.14 10.28 -22.63
C SER A 16 27.54 11.67 -22.92
N ILE A 17 27.33 12.51 -21.91
CA ILE A 17 26.82 13.88 -22.11
C ILE A 17 27.80 14.72 -22.95
N VAL A 18 29.10 14.65 -22.62
CA VAL A 18 30.16 15.30 -23.42
C VAL A 18 30.22 14.69 -24.82
N GLY A 19 30.06 13.38 -24.95
CA GLY A 19 29.97 12.68 -26.23
C GLY A 19 28.83 13.20 -27.09
N CYS A 20 27.64 13.44 -26.53
CA CYS A 20 26.51 14.05 -27.23
C CYS A 20 26.84 15.47 -27.70
N PHE A 21 27.52 16.27 -26.89
CA PHE A 21 27.97 17.61 -27.29
C PHE A 21 28.93 17.55 -28.50
N ILE A 22 29.93 16.67 -28.43
CA ILE A 22 30.92 16.47 -29.50
C ILE A 22 30.23 15.97 -30.77
N LEU A 23 29.35 14.97 -30.63
CA LEU A 23 28.62 14.38 -31.75
C LEU A 23 27.71 15.40 -32.43
N LEU A 24 26.95 16.19 -31.67
CA LEU A 24 26.13 17.26 -32.24
C LEU A 24 27.03 18.28 -32.96
N ARG A 25 28.15 18.68 -32.36
CA ARG A 25 29.06 19.63 -32.99
C ARG A 25 29.66 19.09 -34.30
N TRP A 26 29.99 17.80 -34.34
CA TRP A 26 30.43 17.10 -35.55
C TRP A 26 29.32 17.17 -36.62
N ASN A 27 28.10 16.76 -36.29
CA ASN A 27 26.97 16.70 -37.24
C ASN A 27 26.48 18.08 -37.73
N LEU A 28 26.88 19.17 -37.07
CA LEU A 28 26.63 20.54 -37.57
C LEU A 28 27.58 20.96 -38.70
N THR A 29 28.59 20.15 -39.00
CA THR A 29 29.52 20.41 -40.10
C THR A 29 29.19 19.48 -41.25
N ASN A 30 29.05 20.05 -42.46
CA ASN A 30 28.76 19.27 -43.65
C ASN A 30 30.03 18.57 -44.18
N TYR A 31 30.08 17.25 -44.06
CA TYR A 31 31.15 16.39 -44.60
C TYR A 31 30.74 15.59 -45.84
N THR A 32 29.52 15.79 -46.35
CA THR A 32 28.91 14.93 -47.38
C THR A 32 29.45 15.18 -48.79
N GLY A 33 30.09 16.34 -49.03
CA GLY A 33 30.50 16.76 -50.37
C GLY A 33 29.35 17.30 -51.24
N HIS A 34 28.11 17.29 -50.75
CA HIS A 34 26.94 17.87 -51.40
C HIS A 34 26.60 19.24 -50.78
N PRO A 35 26.17 20.25 -51.57
CA PRO A 35 25.68 21.52 -51.05
C PRO A 35 24.47 21.36 -50.12
N GLU A 36 24.28 22.31 -49.20
CA GLU A 36 23.10 22.34 -48.33
C GLU A 36 21.83 22.60 -49.15
N GLY A 37 20.77 21.85 -48.87
CA GLY A 37 19.48 21.94 -49.58
C GLY A 37 19.39 21.11 -50.87
N GLU A 38 20.46 20.41 -51.25
CA GLU A 38 20.48 19.54 -52.42
C GLU A 38 20.30 18.05 -52.06
N SER A 39 19.98 17.23 -53.06
CA SER A 39 19.85 15.77 -52.92
C SER A 39 21.23 15.10 -52.74
N MET A 40 21.26 14.05 -51.91
CA MET A 40 22.42 13.19 -51.66
C MET A 40 22.72 12.20 -52.80
N GLY A 41 21.99 12.28 -53.92
CA GLY A 41 22.28 11.57 -55.16
C GLY A 41 21.94 10.07 -55.20
N HIS A 42 21.44 9.51 -54.10
CA HIS A 42 20.99 8.12 -53.99
C HIS A 42 19.48 8.07 -53.75
N GLU A 43 18.82 7.10 -54.37
CA GLU A 43 17.38 6.84 -54.20
C GLU A 43 17.19 5.44 -53.62
N PHE A 44 16.38 5.36 -52.57
CA PHE A 44 15.98 4.11 -51.95
C PHE A 44 14.46 4.00 -52.00
N ASP A 45 13.95 3.12 -52.86
CA ASP A 45 12.50 2.84 -52.97
C ASP A 45 11.64 4.10 -53.21
N GLY A 46 12.07 4.97 -54.13
CA GLY A 46 11.39 6.23 -54.42
C GLY A 46 11.67 7.37 -53.42
N ILE A 47 12.45 7.12 -52.35
CA ILE A 47 12.80 8.12 -51.34
C ILE A 47 14.20 8.65 -51.61
N VAL A 48 14.34 9.99 -51.57
CA VAL A 48 15.62 10.69 -51.67
C VAL A 48 15.89 11.50 -50.41
N GLU A 49 17.15 11.50 -49.98
CA GLU A 49 17.59 12.28 -48.81
C GLU A 49 18.12 13.64 -49.26
N ILE A 50 17.64 14.71 -48.61
CA ILE A 50 18.11 16.07 -48.84
C ILE A 50 19.13 16.40 -47.76
N ASN A 51 20.27 16.97 -48.16
CA ASN A 51 21.31 17.45 -47.28
C ASN A 51 20.93 18.80 -46.64
N ASN A 52 19.90 18.80 -45.79
CA ASN A 52 19.48 20.00 -45.07
C ASN A 52 20.28 20.18 -43.77
N PRO A 53 20.65 21.42 -43.42
CA PRO A 53 21.21 21.69 -42.11
C PRO A 53 20.15 21.46 -41.03
N LEU A 54 20.61 21.07 -39.83
CA LEU A 54 19.72 20.90 -38.69
C LEU A 54 19.01 22.23 -38.34
N PRO A 55 17.70 22.23 -38.05
CA PRO A 55 16.98 23.45 -37.70
C PRO A 55 17.59 24.15 -36.49
N ARG A 56 17.82 25.47 -36.58
CA ARG A 56 18.47 26.25 -35.51
C ARG A 56 17.76 26.14 -34.16
N TRP A 57 16.43 26.15 -34.15
CA TRP A 57 15.66 26.02 -32.91
C TRP A 57 15.89 24.65 -32.24
N TRP A 58 16.01 23.59 -33.05
CA TRP A 58 16.24 22.23 -32.57
C TRP A 58 17.65 22.10 -32.00
N THR A 59 18.66 22.67 -32.66
CA THR A 59 20.06 22.61 -32.20
C THR A 59 20.26 23.40 -30.92
N ILE A 60 19.63 24.57 -30.80
CA ILE A 60 19.61 25.37 -29.56
C ILE A 60 18.95 24.57 -28.43
N LEU A 61 17.78 23.97 -28.67
CA LEU A 61 17.10 23.15 -27.67
C LEU A 61 17.96 21.97 -27.23
N PHE A 62 18.61 21.28 -28.16
CA PHE A 62 19.49 20.16 -27.84
C PHE A 62 20.69 20.58 -26.98
N TYR A 63 21.33 21.72 -27.29
CA TYR A 63 22.39 22.24 -26.42
C TYR A 63 21.85 22.66 -25.04
N ALA A 64 20.65 23.24 -24.98
CA ALA A 64 20.02 23.61 -23.72
C ALA A 64 19.77 22.40 -22.83
N THR A 65 19.35 21.25 -23.36
CA THR A 65 19.17 20.02 -22.57
C THR A 65 20.48 19.41 -22.08
N ILE A 66 21.57 19.54 -22.85
CA ILE A 66 22.92 19.17 -22.40
C ILE A 66 23.33 20.02 -21.19
N VAL A 67 23.19 21.35 -21.30
CA VAL A 67 23.50 22.28 -20.20
C VAL A 67 22.62 22.00 -18.98
N TRP A 68 21.32 21.78 -19.20
CA TRP A 68 20.38 21.41 -18.15
C TRP A 68 20.77 20.10 -17.46
N SER A 69 21.24 19.10 -18.21
CA SER A 69 21.71 17.83 -17.63
C SER A 69 22.87 18.05 -16.65
N PHE A 70 23.86 18.86 -16.99
CA PHE A 70 24.96 19.19 -16.07
C PHE A 70 24.46 19.96 -14.85
N PHE A 71 23.58 20.95 -15.06
CA PHE A 71 22.98 21.71 -13.97
C PHE A 71 22.19 20.81 -13.01
N TYR A 72 21.36 19.90 -13.55
CA TYR A 72 20.56 18.97 -12.78
C TYR A 72 21.43 18.01 -11.96
N LEU A 73 22.44 17.40 -12.59
CA LEU A 73 23.38 16.47 -11.92
C LEU A 73 24.30 17.16 -10.91
N ALA A 74 24.50 18.47 -11.03
CA ALA A 74 25.20 19.26 -10.02
C ALA A 74 24.33 19.49 -8.78
N LEU A 75 23.02 19.69 -8.95
CA LEU A 75 22.11 20.02 -7.86
C LEU A 75 21.54 18.81 -7.14
N TYR A 76 21.27 17.73 -7.88
CA TYR A 76 20.57 16.55 -7.41
C TYR A 76 21.48 15.31 -7.39
N PRO A 77 21.17 14.30 -6.55
CA PRO A 77 21.85 13.03 -6.61
C PRO A 77 21.62 12.35 -7.97
N GLY A 78 22.69 11.77 -8.52
CA GLY A 78 22.66 11.08 -9.82
C GLY A 78 24.03 10.60 -10.29
N LEU A 79 25.11 11.25 -9.83
CA LEU A 79 26.49 10.85 -10.11
C LEU A 79 27.02 9.91 -9.01
N GLY A 80 26.57 8.66 -9.02
CA GLY A 80 26.99 7.68 -8.02
C GLY A 80 26.61 8.09 -6.59
N SER A 81 27.58 8.20 -5.68
CA SER A 81 27.35 8.68 -4.31
C SER A 81 27.36 10.20 -4.15
N PHE A 82 27.48 10.98 -5.23
CA PHE A 82 27.40 12.44 -5.15
C PHE A 82 25.97 12.87 -4.83
N GLU A 83 25.79 13.62 -3.74
CA GLU A 83 24.47 14.01 -3.22
C GLU A 83 23.89 15.26 -3.91
N GLY A 84 24.68 15.92 -4.76
CA GLY A 84 24.34 17.24 -5.29
C GLY A 84 24.66 18.36 -4.30
N PHE A 85 24.62 19.60 -4.78
CA PHE A 85 24.90 20.79 -3.96
C PHE A 85 23.72 21.21 -3.07
N TRP A 86 22.52 20.73 -3.34
CA TRP A 86 21.32 21.09 -2.56
C TRP A 86 21.02 20.15 -1.39
N GLY A 87 21.75 19.04 -1.26
CA GLY A 87 21.46 18.05 -0.22
C GLY A 87 20.04 17.46 -0.33
N TRP A 88 19.47 17.46 -1.54
CA TRP A 88 18.12 16.97 -1.79
C TRP A 88 18.09 15.44 -1.90
N ARG A 89 17.05 14.82 -1.37
CA ARG A 89 16.75 13.39 -1.52
C ARG A 89 15.25 13.18 -1.67
N SER A 90 14.86 12.16 -2.44
CA SER A 90 13.45 11.78 -2.55
C SER A 90 12.90 11.25 -1.23
N SER A 91 13.62 10.32 -0.59
CA SER A 91 13.27 9.73 0.70
C SER A 91 14.51 9.24 1.45
N ASN A 92 14.37 9.00 2.75
CA ASN A 92 15.35 8.26 3.53
C ASN A 92 15.42 6.81 3.03
N GLN A 93 16.61 6.39 2.58
CA GLN A 93 16.83 5.06 2.03
C GLN A 93 17.10 4.04 3.15
N ASP A 94 16.93 2.76 2.85
CA ASP A 94 17.23 1.62 3.74
C ASP A 94 16.42 1.54 5.05
N VAL A 95 15.35 2.33 5.16
CA VAL A 95 14.41 2.31 6.29
C VAL A 95 13.48 1.10 6.20
N ARG A 96 13.39 0.29 7.26
CA ARG A 96 12.56 -0.92 7.33
C ARG A 96 11.53 -0.88 8.46
N THR A 97 11.72 -0.02 9.45
CA THR A 97 10.80 0.13 10.57
C THR A 97 10.38 1.58 10.76
N LEU A 98 9.26 1.78 11.48
CA LEU A 98 8.79 3.13 11.82
C LEU A 98 9.77 3.86 12.75
N GLU A 99 10.46 3.14 13.61
CA GLU A 99 11.49 3.70 14.51
C GLU A 99 12.70 4.18 13.71
N GLU A 100 13.20 3.36 12.78
CA GLU A 100 14.28 3.75 11.85
C GLU A 100 13.86 4.95 10.99
N SER A 101 12.59 5.00 10.57
CA SER A 101 12.04 6.13 9.83
C SER A 101 12.11 7.41 10.67
N ALA A 102 11.61 7.36 11.90
CA ALA A 102 11.62 8.50 12.80
C ALA A 102 13.04 9.01 13.07
N GLN A 103 14.00 8.10 13.32
CA GLN A 103 15.39 8.48 13.52
C GLN A 103 16.02 9.08 12.26
N ALA A 104 15.79 8.48 11.08
CA ALA A 104 16.32 8.99 9.82
C ALA A 104 15.84 10.42 9.50
N ARG A 105 14.59 10.75 9.86
CA ARG A 105 14.04 12.11 9.74
C ARG A 105 14.78 13.12 10.61
N ILE A 106 15.08 12.75 11.86
CA ILE A 106 15.86 13.58 12.78
C ILE A 106 17.26 13.80 12.21
N ASP A 107 17.94 12.73 11.83
CA ASP A 107 19.31 12.78 11.28
C ASP A 107 19.36 13.60 9.97
N ALA A 108 18.34 13.50 9.12
CA ALA A 108 18.24 14.28 7.90
C ALA A 108 18.13 15.78 8.21
N LYS A 109 17.29 16.14 9.18
CA LYS A 109 17.10 17.53 9.62
C LYS A 109 18.36 18.11 10.26
N GLU A 110 19.06 17.34 11.10
CA GLU A 110 20.32 17.76 11.72
C GLU A 110 21.43 18.00 10.70
N ARG A 111 21.46 17.19 9.63
CA ARG A 111 22.40 17.36 8.52
C ARG A 111 21.98 18.46 7.53
N GLY A 112 20.82 19.09 7.74
CA GLY A 112 20.28 20.10 6.83
C GLY A 112 19.89 19.56 5.45
N LEU A 113 19.56 18.27 5.37
CA LEU A 113 19.13 17.64 4.12
C LEU A 113 17.69 17.99 3.80
N ILE A 114 17.38 18.09 2.50
CA ILE A 114 16.03 18.30 2.00
C ILE A 114 15.48 16.94 1.57
N VAL A 115 14.76 16.26 2.45
CA VAL A 115 14.11 14.98 2.14
C VAL A 115 12.65 15.24 1.78
N GLU A 116 12.29 15.00 0.52
CA GLU A 116 10.97 15.37 0.00
C GLU A 116 9.83 14.63 0.72
N TYR A 117 9.98 13.32 0.93
CA TYR A 117 9.00 12.52 1.67
C TYR A 117 8.79 13.03 3.10
N ASP A 118 9.86 13.44 3.79
CA ASP A 118 9.76 13.93 5.17
C ASP A 118 8.97 15.25 5.24
N ARG A 119 9.12 16.10 4.22
CA ARG A 119 8.37 17.36 4.08
C ARG A 119 6.91 17.12 3.73
N GLU A 120 6.62 16.12 2.89
CA GLU A 120 5.25 15.69 2.60
C GLU A 120 4.57 15.18 3.87
N LEU A 121 5.27 14.39 4.69
CA LEU A 121 4.78 13.94 5.98
C LEU A 121 4.56 15.09 6.96
N ASP A 122 5.49 16.05 7.07
CA ASP A 122 5.32 17.23 7.92
C ASP A 122 4.12 18.08 7.49
N PHE A 123 3.95 18.28 6.19
CA PHE A 123 2.81 19.01 5.64
C PHE A 123 1.48 18.27 5.90
N ALA A 124 1.47 16.94 5.73
CA ALA A 124 0.31 16.13 6.03
C ALA A 124 -0.02 16.16 7.53
N ALA A 125 0.99 16.05 8.40
CA ALA A 125 0.84 16.13 9.84
C ALA A 125 0.24 17.48 10.27
N GLU A 126 0.81 18.59 9.82
CA GLU A 126 0.29 19.94 10.12
C GLU A 126 -1.18 20.10 9.72
N LYS A 127 -1.58 19.50 8.60
CA LYS A 127 -2.94 19.62 8.07
C LYS A 127 -3.94 18.65 8.69
N PHE A 128 -3.53 17.42 8.98
CA PHE A 128 -4.44 16.32 9.30
C PHE A 128 -4.36 15.86 10.75
N ASP A 129 -3.22 15.99 11.42
CA ASP A 129 -3.07 15.55 12.82
C ASP A 129 -4.06 16.26 13.75
N PRO A 130 -4.29 17.59 13.67
CA PRO A 130 -5.26 18.25 14.54
C PRO A 130 -6.69 17.67 14.41
N ILE A 131 -7.05 17.20 13.22
CA ILE A 131 -8.36 16.58 12.95
C ILE A 131 -8.42 15.19 13.62
N PHE A 132 -7.38 14.37 13.42
CA PHE A 132 -7.33 13.04 14.01
C PHE A 132 -7.18 13.07 15.52
N GLU A 133 -6.40 14.00 16.07
CA GLU A 133 -6.27 14.24 17.51
C GLU A 133 -7.62 14.64 18.12
N ALA A 134 -8.37 15.55 17.47
CA ALA A 134 -9.70 15.94 17.92
C ALA A 134 -10.66 14.73 17.92
N TYR A 135 -10.65 13.91 16.88
CA TYR A 135 -11.48 12.69 16.81
C TYR A 135 -11.06 11.65 17.85
N ALA A 136 -9.76 11.52 18.16
CA ALA A 136 -9.25 10.54 19.11
C ALA A 136 -9.72 10.79 20.56
N GLN A 137 -10.07 12.03 20.90
CA GLN A 137 -10.61 12.40 22.22
C GLN A 137 -12.12 12.11 22.36
N VAL A 138 -12.82 11.85 21.27
CA VAL A 138 -14.27 11.63 21.27
C VAL A 138 -14.57 10.13 21.38
N PRO A 139 -15.42 9.68 22.33
CA PRO A 139 -15.86 8.29 22.38
C PRO A 139 -16.50 7.85 21.06
N VAL A 140 -16.28 6.60 20.65
CA VAL A 140 -16.75 6.08 19.35
C VAL A 140 -18.27 6.25 19.20
N GLU A 141 -19.02 5.99 20.27
CA GLU A 141 -20.48 6.12 20.34
C GLU A 141 -20.99 7.55 20.08
N GLU A 142 -20.14 8.55 20.30
CA GLU A 142 -20.43 9.94 19.97
C GLU A 142 -19.85 10.33 18.61
N LEU A 143 -18.65 9.85 18.28
CA LEU A 143 -17.96 10.16 17.03
C LEU A 143 -18.75 9.70 15.79
N VAL A 144 -19.49 8.60 15.88
CA VAL A 144 -20.37 8.12 14.79
C VAL A 144 -21.47 9.11 14.39
N LYS A 145 -21.77 10.12 15.23
CA LYS A 145 -22.74 11.18 14.92
C LYS A 145 -22.13 12.30 14.08
N ASN A 146 -20.80 12.36 13.96
CA ASN A 146 -20.11 13.33 13.12
C ASN A 146 -19.98 12.78 11.70
N GLU A 147 -20.77 13.33 10.77
CA GLU A 147 -20.80 12.88 9.37
C GLU A 147 -19.45 12.94 8.67
N GLU A 148 -18.61 13.93 8.98
CA GLU A 148 -17.28 14.05 8.38
C GLU A 148 -16.33 12.97 8.91
N ALA A 149 -16.39 12.66 10.21
CA ALA A 149 -15.65 11.54 10.79
C ALA A 149 -16.09 10.20 10.18
N VAL A 150 -17.39 10.00 9.98
CA VAL A 150 -17.93 8.79 9.32
C VAL A 150 -17.43 8.68 7.88
N LYS A 151 -17.41 9.77 7.10
CA LYS A 151 -16.87 9.76 5.72
C LYS A 151 -15.38 9.42 5.69
N VAL A 152 -14.60 9.89 6.68
CA VAL A 152 -13.19 9.49 6.83
C VAL A 152 -13.11 7.99 7.12
N GLY A 153 -13.89 7.49 8.08
CA GLY A 153 -13.97 6.07 8.42
C GLY A 153 -14.34 5.19 7.22
N GLN A 154 -15.30 5.61 6.39
CA GLN A 154 -15.70 4.91 5.17
C GLN A 154 -14.54 4.80 4.16
N ARG A 155 -13.75 5.86 3.97
CA ARG A 155 -12.56 5.81 3.10
C ARG A 155 -11.51 4.84 3.63
N LEU A 156 -11.23 4.89 4.93
CA LEU A 156 -10.30 3.97 5.59
C LEU A 156 -10.79 2.51 5.48
N PHE A 157 -12.09 2.28 5.66
CA PHE A 157 -12.71 0.97 5.51
C PHE A 157 -12.55 0.42 4.09
N MET A 158 -12.84 1.24 3.08
CA MET A 158 -12.70 0.82 1.69
C MET A 158 -11.27 0.45 1.33
N GLN A 159 -10.27 1.16 1.86
CA GLN A 159 -8.87 0.90 1.58
C GLN A 159 -8.33 -0.34 2.31
N ASN A 160 -8.69 -0.52 3.59
CA ASN A 160 -8.01 -1.45 4.48
C ASN A 160 -8.85 -2.66 4.91
N CYS A 161 -10.18 -2.59 4.82
CA CYS A 161 -11.08 -3.59 5.41
C CYS A 161 -11.97 -4.30 4.38
N SER A 162 -12.33 -3.60 3.30
CA SER A 162 -13.32 -4.07 2.31
C SER A 162 -12.92 -5.36 1.59
N GLN A 163 -11.62 -5.64 1.49
CA GLN A 163 -11.12 -6.85 0.83
C GLN A 163 -11.58 -8.13 1.53
N CYS A 164 -11.78 -8.07 2.85
CA CYS A 164 -12.25 -9.21 3.66
C CYS A 164 -13.73 -9.07 4.04
N HIS A 165 -14.14 -7.87 4.48
CA HIS A 165 -15.49 -7.64 4.97
C HIS A 165 -16.48 -7.18 3.88
N GLY A 166 -16.08 -7.17 2.61
CA GLY A 166 -16.91 -6.71 1.49
C GLY A 166 -16.99 -5.19 1.39
N SER A 167 -17.36 -4.69 0.21
CA SER A 167 -17.50 -3.25 -0.05
C SER A 167 -18.67 -2.60 0.68
N ASP A 168 -19.67 -3.39 1.07
CA ASP A 168 -20.82 -2.97 1.88
C ASP A 168 -20.71 -3.40 3.35
N ALA A 169 -19.53 -3.86 3.77
CA ALA A 169 -19.23 -4.34 5.13
C ALA A 169 -20.03 -5.58 5.59
N ARG A 170 -20.71 -6.29 4.68
CA ARG A 170 -21.54 -7.46 5.03
C ARG A 170 -20.80 -8.79 5.13
N GLY A 171 -19.49 -8.79 4.93
CA GLY A 171 -18.66 -9.98 5.03
C GLY A 171 -18.88 -10.97 3.88
N ASN A 172 -18.36 -12.18 4.08
CA ASN A 172 -18.54 -13.35 3.21
C ASN A 172 -18.22 -14.61 4.02
N MET A 173 -18.26 -15.80 3.43
CA MET A 173 -17.84 -17.03 4.09
C MET A 173 -16.44 -16.88 4.70
N GLY A 174 -16.36 -17.01 6.03
CA GLY A 174 -15.13 -16.85 6.81
C GLY A 174 -14.86 -15.43 7.34
N PHE A 175 -15.64 -14.43 6.95
CA PHE A 175 -15.48 -13.03 7.37
C PHE A 175 -16.79 -12.45 7.92
N PRO A 176 -16.81 -11.93 9.15
CA PRO A 176 -18.03 -11.39 9.77
C PRO A 176 -18.70 -10.27 8.97
N ASN A 177 -20.03 -10.22 9.07
CA ASN A 177 -20.83 -9.04 8.75
C ASN A 177 -20.62 -8.00 9.86
N LEU A 178 -20.25 -6.78 9.47
CA LEU A 178 -19.98 -5.68 10.41
C LEU A 178 -21.16 -4.69 10.49
N THR A 179 -22.27 -4.99 9.83
CA THR A 179 -23.46 -4.13 9.73
C THR A 179 -24.66 -4.65 10.52
N ASP A 180 -24.58 -5.86 11.07
CA ASP A 180 -25.61 -6.42 11.94
C ASP A 180 -25.27 -6.24 13.42
N ASP A 181 -26.17 -6.75 14.27
CA ASP A 181 -26.07 -6.64 15.72
C ASP A 181 -25.38 -7.86 16.37
N ASP A 182 -24.78 -8.77 15.57
CA ASP A 182 -24.15 -10.00 16.07
C ASP A 182 -22.62 -9.87 16.17
N TRP A 183 -22.11 -9.75 17.40
CA TRP A 183 -20.72 -9.44 17.68
C TRP A 183 -20.04 -10.52 18.52
N LEU A 184 -19.21 -11.34 17.86
CA LEU A 184 -18.42 -12.41 18.49
C LEU A 184 -17.53 -11.93 19.64
N TYR A 185 -16.96 -10.73 19.54
CA TYR A 185 -16.06 -10.16 20.56
C TYR A 185 -16.64 -8.92 21.27
N GLY A 186 -17.94 -8.68 21.12
CA GLY A 186 -18.66 -7.52 21.65
C GLY A 186 -18.65 -6.31 20.70
N GLY A 187 -19.83 -5.66 20.60
CA GLY A 187 -20.08 -4.55 19.67
C GLY A 187 -19.91 -3.14 20.23
N SER A 188 -19.45 -2.99 21.48
CA SER A 188 -19.13 -1.66 22.03
C SER A 188 -17.95 -1.02 21.30
N GLY A 189 -17.88 0.31 21.24
CA GLY A 189 -16.79 1.02 20.58
C GLY A 189 -15.41 0.66 21.15
N ALA A 190 -15.33 0.45 22.47
CA ALA A 190 -14.12 -0.03 23.12
C ALA A 190 -13.70 -1.43 22.65
N LYS A 191 -14.64 -2.37 22.49
CA LYS A 191 -14.37 -3.74 22.03
C LYS A 191 -14.01 -3.80 20.55
N ILE A 192 -14.66 -2.99 19.72
CA ILE A 192 -14.31 -2.85 18.30
C ILE A 192 -12.90 -2.26 18.17
N LYS A 193 -12.58 -1.21 18.93
CA LYS A 193 -11.22 -0.63 18.94
C LYS A 193 -10.16 -1.63 19.39
N GLU A 194 -10.45 -2.43 20.42
CA GLU A 194 -9.57 -3.52 20.87
C GLU A 194 -9.30 -4.54 19.75
N THR A 195 -10.35 -4.96 19.04
CA THR A 195 -10.27 -5.87 17.88
C THR A 195 -9.42 -5.28 16.75
N LEU A 196 -9.60 -4.01 16.42
CA LEU A 196 -8.85 -3.35 15.35
C LEU A 196 -7.37 -3.14 15.70
N THR A 197 -7.07 -2.86 16.97
CA THR A 197 -5.69 -2.53 17.41
C THR A 197 -4.84 -3.78 17.62
N ASN A 198 -5.43 -4.82 18.23
CA ASN A 198 -4.69 -6.01 18.66
C ASN A 198 -4.93 -7.22 17.74
N GLY A 199 -5.90 -7.14 16.84
CA GLY A 199 -6.38 -8.29 16.07
C GLY A 199 -7.15 -9.28 16.94
N ARG A 200 -7.68 -10.34 16.30
CA ARG A 200 -8.37 -11.46 16.95
C ARG A 200 -7.96 -12.77 16.30
N ILE A 201 -7.82 -13.82 17.11
CA ILE A 201 -7.57 -15.19 16.66
C ILE A 201 -8.54 -16.09 17.42
N ALA A 202 -9.59 -16.55 16.74
CA ALA A 202 -10.52 -17.53 17.29
C ALA A 202 -9.89 -18.93 17.26
N ALA A 203 -10.23 -19.77 18.23
CA ALA A 203 -9.75 -21.15 18.29
C ALA A 203 -10.90 -22.11 18.63
N MET A 204 -11.55 -22.67 17.61
CA MET A 204 -12.48 -23.79 17.75
C MET A 204 -11.71 -25.11 17.63
N PRO A 205 -11.66 -25.95 18.67
CA PRO A 205 -10.95 -27.23 18.61
C PRO A 205 -11.57 -28.20 17.61
N ALA A 206 -10.75 -29.12 17.08
CA ALA A 206 -11.24 -30.23 16.29
C ALA A 206 -11.83 -31.32 17.20
N TRP A 207 -13.02 -31.83 16.86
CA TRP A 207 -13.76 -32.79 17.69
C TRP A 207 -13.92 -34.19 17.08
N ILE A 208 -13.41 -34.43 15.86
CA ILE A 208 -13.60 -35.70 15.14
C ILE A 208 -13.04 -36.90 15.90
N ASP A 209 -11.86 -36.78 16.49
CA ASP A 209 -11.22 -37.87 17.23
C ASP A 209 -11.93 -38.16 18.56
N ALA A 210 -12.53 -37.12 19.17
CA ALA A 210 -13.21 -37.24 20.47
C ALA A 210 -14.65 -37.77 20.35
N MET A 211 -15.36 -37.44 19.27
CA MET A 211 -16.79 -37.74 19.13
C MET A 211 -17.14 -38.69 17.98
N GLY A 212 -16.21 -38.89 17.02
CA GLY A 212 -16.45 -39.61 15.77
C GLY A 212 -17.43 -38.89 14.83
N GLU A 213 -17.59 -39.39 13.61
CA GLU A 213 -18.49 -38.81 12.61
C GLU A 213 -19.94 -38.73 13.09
N GLN A 214 -20.42 -39.79 13.75
CA GLN A 214 -21.79 -39.84 14.26
C GLN A 214 -22.02 -38.80 15.36
N GLY A 215 -21.06 -38.62 16.28
CA GLY A 215 -21.18 -37.62 17.33
C GLY A 215 -21.14 -36.18 16.79
N ILE A 216 -20.40 -35.94 15.71
CA ILE A 216 -20.44 -34.64 15.00
C ILE A 216 -21.84 -34.41 14.42
N LYS A 217 -22.43 -35.38 13.71
CA LYS A 217 -23.77 -35.24 13.12
C LYS A 217 -24.83 -34.91 14.18
N GLU A 218 -24.79 -35.61 15.31
CA GLU A 218 -25.68 -35.37 16.46
C GLU A 218 -25.49 -33.95 17.02
N THR A 219 -24.23 -33.52 17.23
CA THR A 219 -23.92 -32.18 17.74
C THR A 219 -24.36 -31.08 16.78
N VAL A 220 -24.13 -31.25 15.47
CA VAL A 220 -24.56 -30.31 14.44
C VAL A 220 -26.09 -30.22 14.41
N ALA A 221 -26.80 -31.34 14.51
CA ALA A 221 -28.26 -31.35 14.57
C ALA A 221 -28.80 -30.57 15.77
N TYR A 222 -28.16 -30.71 16.94
CA TYR A 222 -28.53 -29.94 18.12
C TYR A 222 -28.22 -28.43 17.98
N VAL A 223 -27.05 -28.06 17.45
CA VAL A 223 -26.72 -26.64 17.24
C VAL A 223 -27.67 -25.98 16.23
N LEU A 224 -28.03 -26.69 15.17
CA LEU A 224 -29.01 -26.19 14.20
C LEU A 224 -30.40 -26.01 14.81
N SER A 225 -30.84 -26.90 15.72
CA SER A 225 -32.12 -26.72 16.41
C SER A 225 -32.13 -25.49 17.34
N LEU A 226 -30.98 -25.13 17.94
CA LEU A 226 -30.83 -23.87 18.69
C LEU A 226 -30.96 -22.62 17.80
N SER A 227 -30.61 -22.73 16.51
CA SER A 227 -30.69 -21.62 15.55
C SER A 227 -32.10 -21.33 15.03
N GLY A 228 -33.10 -22.15 15.40
CA GLY A 228 -34.49 -21.99 14.97
C GLY A 228 -34.72 -22.27 13.48
N ARG A 229 -33.77 -22.93 12.80
CA ARG A 229 -33.94 -23.36 11.41
C ARG A 229 -34.81 -24.62 11.35
N GLU A 230 -35.67 -24.70 10.34
CA GLU A 230 -36.44 -25.92 10.06
C GLU A 230 -35.48 -27.04 9.66
N MET A 231 -35.69 -28.21 10.26
CA MET A 231 -34.85 -29.39 10.08
C MET A 231 -35.65 -30.47 9.34
N GLU A 232 -34.99 -31.25 8.48
CA GLU A 232 -35.62 -32.35 7.74
C GLU A 232 -36.08 -33.49 8.68
N GLU A 233 -36.98 -34.37 8.20
CA GLU A 233 -37.48 -35.53 8.96
C GLU A 233 -36.32 -36.38 9.53
N ASN A 234 -36.43 -36.77 10.82
CA ASN A 234 -35.44 -37.47 11.67
C ASN A 234 -34.37 -36.61 12.38
N HIS A 235 -34.38 -35.28 12.22
CA HIS A 235 -33.45 -34.42 12.96
C HIS A 235 -33.74 -34.31 14.46
N ASP A 236 -34.99 -34.48 14.91
CA ASP A 236 -35.34 -34.36 16.33
C ASP A 236 -34.64 -35.42 17.20
N ALA A 237 -34.59 -36.67 16.71
CA ALA A 237 -33.89 -37.74 17.40
C ALA A 237 -32.37 -37.51 17.47
N LEU A 238 -31.78 -36.94 16.40
CA LEU A 238 -30.36 -36.57 16.36
C LEU A 238 -30.06 -35.39 17.28
N ALA A 239 -30.94 -34.38 17.32
CA ALA A 239 -30.79 -33.23 18.20
C ALA A 239 -30.88 -33.63 19.67
N GLU A 240 -31.80 -34.51 20.05
CA GLU A 240 -31.87 -35.06 21.42
C GLU A 240 -30.60 -35.84 21.81
N ALA A 241 -30.05 -36.66 20.90
CA ALA A 241 -28.77 -37.34 21.13
C ALA A 241 -27.59 -36.35 21.22
N GLY A 242 -27.62 -35.27 20.43
CA GLY A 242 -26.60 -34.22 20.40
C GLY A 242 -26.56 -33.34 21.64
N LYS A 243 -27.68 -33.20 22.35
CA LYS A 243 -27.79 -32.36 23.56
C LYS A 243 -26.76 -32.70 24.62
N ALA A 244 -26.55 -34.00 24.88
CA ALA A 244 -25.56 -34.45 25.85
C ALA A 244 -24.11 -34.14 25.40
N ARG A 245 -23.85 -34.18 24.09
CA ARG A 245 -22.52 -33.90 23.51
C ARG A 245 -22.20 -32.42 23.50
N PHE A 246 -23.21 -31.57 23.28
CA PHE A 246 -23.05 -30.11 23.32
C PHE A 246 -22.56 -29.60 24.68
N MET A 247 -22.67 -30.37 25.76
CA MET A 247 -22.09 -29.99 27.07
C MET A 247 -20.60 -29.66 27.00
N ALA A 248 -19.84 -30.30 26.09
CA ALA A 248 -18.44 -29.96 25.85
C ALA A 248 -18.28 -28.60 25.14
N CYS A 249 -19.24 -28.24 24.27
CA CYS A 249 -19.29 -26.99 23.53
C CYS A 249 -19.77 -25.82 24.40
N ALA A 250 -20.68 -26.10 25.34
CA ALA A 250 -21.31 -25.12 26.23
C ALA A 250 -20.30 -24.38 27.14
N ALA A 251 -19.14 -24.98 27.39
CA ALA A 251 -18.05 -24.31 28.10
C ALA A 251 -17.58 -23.02 27.41
N CYS A 252 -17.66 -22.97 26.08
CA CYS A 252 -17.31 -21.80 25.28
C CYS A 252 -18.53 -21.07 24.74
N HIS A 253 -19.57 -21.79 24.29
CA HIS A 253 -20.72 -21.21 23.60
C HIS A 253 -21.95 -20.98 24.49
N GLY A 254 -21.85 -21.23 25.80
CA GLY A 254 -22.99 -21.20 26.71
C GLY A 254 -23.94 -22.38 26.52
N MET A 255 -24.78 -22.68 27.52
CA MET A 255 -25.66 -23.85 27.47
C MET A 255 -26.78 -23.73 26.43
N ASP A 256 -27.17 -22.50 26.11
CA ASP A 256 -28.22 -22.14 25.16
C ASP A 256 -27.66 -21.67 23.81
N GLY A 257 -26.34 -21.77 23.60
CA GLY A 257 -25.69 -21.36 22.36
C GLY A 257 -25.64 -19.84 22.16
N LYS A 258 -25.81 -19.04 23.22
CA LYS A 258 -25.71 -17.57 23.15
C LYS A 258 -24.28 -17.04 23.04
N GLY A 259 -23.29 -17.92 23.14
CA GLY A 259 -21.89 -17.56 22.99
C GLY A 259 -21.25 -17.02 24.25
N ASN A 260 -19.96 -16.72 24.13
CA ASN A 260 -19.15 -16.03 25.12
C ASN A 260 -18.20 -15.07 24.41
N GLN A 261 -18.49 -13.77 24.52
CA GLN A 261 -17.70 -12.73 23.88
C GLN A 261 -16.24 -12.66 24.37
N ALA A 262 -15.93 -13.20 25.55
CA ALA A 262 -14.56 -13.30 26.03
C ALA A 262 -13.72 -14.32 25.22
N LEU A 263 -14.38 -15.26 24.55
CA LEU A 263 -13.77 -16.34 23.77
C LEU A 263 -13.97 -16.17 22.25
N GLY A 264 -14.72 -15.14 21.82
CA GLY A 264 -15.03 -14.96 20.40
C GLY A 264 -16.08 -15.94 19.87
N ALA A 265 -16.95 -16.43 20.76
CA ALA A 265 -17.78 -17.61 20.61
C ALA A 265 -19.26 -17.29 20.78
#